data_AF-A0A957EUJ3-F1
#
_entry.id   AF-A0A957EUJ3-F1
#
_cell.length_a   1.000
_cell.length_b   1.000
_cell.length_c   1.000
_cell.angle_alpha   90.00
_cell.angle_beta   90.00
_cell.angle_gamma   90.00
#
_symmetry.space_group_name_H-M   'P 1'
#
loop_
_entity.id
_entity.type
_entity.pdbx_description
1 polymer ?
#
loop_
_entity_poly.entity_id
_entity_poly.type
_entity_poly.pdbx_seq_one_letter_code
_entity_poly.pdbx_strand_id
1 'polypeptide(L)' 'MNLLPNYAAAIIEDSKLLDYALNPDNERGQHKARVFESTLGYNLSNWLTLKQHILNNLANHEAVFVSDTPFG' A
#
# COMPACT_ATOMS: atom_id res chain seq x y z
N MET A 1 -2.69 -0.87 22.06
CA MET A 1 -2.37 -1.25 20.68
C MET A 1 -3.68 -1.39 19.95
N ASN A 2 -4.02 -0.41 19.10
CA ASN A 2 -5.22 -0.44 18.28
C ASN A 2 -4.91 -1.14 16.96
N LEU A 3 -5.14 -2.46 16.88
CA LEU A 3 -5.00 -3.18 15.61
C LEU A 3 -6.09 -2.73 14.62
N LEU A 4 -5.80 -2.81 13.32
CA LEU A 4 -6.79 -2.52 12.28
C LEU A 4 -8.00 -3.46 12.45
N PRO A 5 -9.22 -2.96 12.68
CA PRO A 5 -10.39 -3.82 12.80
C PRO A 5 -10.63 -4.59 11.49
N ASN A 6 -11.06 -5.85 11.60
CA ASN A 6 -11.37 -6.73 10.47
C ASN A 6 -10.20 -6.94 9.47
N TYR A 7 -8.94 -6.83 9.91
CA TYR A 7 -7.76 -6.99 9.05
C TYR A 7 -7.71 -8.34 8.30
N ALA A 8 -8.32 -9.40 8.84
CA ALA A 8 -8.36 -10.72 8.21
C ALA A 8 -9.12 -10.73 6.87
N ALA A 9 -10.04 -9.78 6.67
CA ALA A 9 -10.76 -9.60 5.42
C ALA A 9 -10.19 -8.44 4.57
N ALA A 10 -9.01 -7.91 4.91
CA ALA A 10 -8.39 -6.81 4.19
C ALA A 10 -8.00 -7.22 2.77
N ILE A 11 -8.30 -6.35 1.81
CA ILE A 11 -8.01 -6.57 0.39
C ILE A 11 -7.21 -5.37 -0.11
N ILE A 12 -6.11 -5.66 -0.81
CA ILE A 12 -5.39 -4.70 -1.62
C ILE A 12 -5.61 -5.14 -3.07
N GLU A 13 -6.37 -4.36 -3.84
CA GLU A 13 -6.54 -4.62 -5.27
C GLU A 13 -5.20 -4.50 -5.99
N ASP A 14 -4.89 -5.43 -6.89
CA ASP A 14 -3.61 -5.42 -7.60
C ASP A 14 -3.44 -4.15 -8.43
N SER A 15 -4.53 -3.63 -9.01
CA SER A 15 -4.58 -2.36 -9.75
C SER A 15 -4.09 -1.17 -8.93
N LYS A 16 -4.32 -1.14 -7.61
CA LYS A 16 -3.82 -0.06 -6.75
C LYS A 16 -2.30 -0.05 -6.67
N LEU A 17 -1.65 -1.20 -6.84
CA LEU A 17 -0.20 -1.31 -6.88
C LEU A 17 0.33 -1.17 -8.31
N LEU A 18 -0.19 -1.98 -9.23
CA LEU A 18 0.29 -2.10 -10.61
C LEU A 18 -0.04 -0.91 -11.49
N ASP A 19 -1.25 -0.35 -11.36
CA ASP A 19 -1.72 0.70 -12.26
C ASP A 19 -1.52 2.09 -11.64
N TYR A 20 -1.23 2.17 -10.34
CA TYR A 20 -1.14 3.42 -9.60
C TYR A 20 0.12 3.55 -8.74
N ALA A 21 0.19 2.90 -7.57
CA ALA A 21 1.19 3.23 -6.55
C ALA A 21 2.64 2.92 -6.95
N LEU A 22 2.86 1.86 -7.74
CA LEU A 22 4.18 1.43 -8.21
C LEU A 22 4.37 1.69 -9.72
N ASN A 23 3.39 2.30 -10.39
CA ASN A 23 3.45 2.57 -11.82
C ASN A 23 4.16 3.90 -12.10
N PRO A 24 5.38 3.90 -12.70
CA PRO A 24 6.07 5.13 -13.05
C PRO A 24 5.40 5.89 -14.22
N ASP A 25 4.57 5.22 -15.02
CA ASP A 25 3.89 5.81 -16.19
C ASP A 25 2.51 6.40 -15.87
N ASN A 26 2.02 6.20 -14.63
CA ASN A 26 0.74 6.79 -14.21
C ASN A 26 0.92 8.27 -13.87
N GLU A 27 0.14 9.15 -14.50
CA GLU A 27 0.22 10.62 -14.32
C GLU A 27 0.19 11.06 -12.84
N ARG A 28 -0.61 10.39 -12.00
CA ARG A 28 -0.73 10.69 -10.57
C ARG A 28 0.10 9.74 -9.70
N GLY A 29 0.37 8.53 -10.17
CA GLY A 29 1.06 7.45 -9.46
C GLY A 29 2.58 7.55 -9.51
N GLN A 30 3.14 8.18 -10.56
CA GLN A 30 4.58 8.26 -10.83
C GLN A 30 5.41 8.78 -9.64
N HIS A 31 4.89 9.78 -8.90
CA HIS A 31 5.58 10.33 -7.74
C HIS A 31 5.62 9.35 -6.56
N LYS A 32 4.58 8.51 -6.42
CA LYS A 32 4.56 7.43 -5.43
C LYS A 32 5.52 6.32 -5.84
N ALA A 33 5.49 5.90 -7.11
CA ALA A 33 6.37 4.87 -7.64
C ALA A 33 7.85 5.21 -7.40
N ARG A 34 8.24 6.46 -7.70
CA ARG A 34 9.59 6.97 -7.42
C ARG A 34 9.96 6.85 -5.93
N VAL A 35 9.07 7.23 -5.02
CA VAL A 35 9.35 7.18 -3.59
C VAL A 35 9.43 5.72 -3.10
N PHE A 36 8.48 4.86 -3.47
CA PHE A 36 8.51 3.44 -3.12
C PHE A 36 9.81 2.77 -3.55
N GLU A 37 10.26 3.04 -4.78
CA GLU A 37 11.50 2.45 -5.29
C GLU A 37 12.73 3.03 -4.60
N SER A 38 12.85 4.35 -4.50
CA SER A 38 14.04 4.99 -3.91
C SER A 38 14.18 4.80 -2.40
N THR A 39 13.08 4.60 -1.67
CA THR A 39 13.12 4.48 -0.21
C THR A 39 12.99 3.06 0.30
N LEU A 40 12.21 2.21 -0.39
CA LEU A 40 11.88 0.86 0.06
C LEU A 40 12.31 -0.23 -0.95
N GLY A 41 12.73 0.13 -2.16
CA GLY A 41 13.11 -0.82 -3.20
C GLY A 41 11.93 -1.56 -3.84
N TYR A 42 10.70 -1.06 -3.68
CA TYR A 42 9.51 -1.67 -4.30
C TYR A 42 9.15 -0.99 -5.63
N ASN A 43 8.90 -1.80 -6.65
CA ASN A 43 8.47 -1.38 -7.99
C ASN A 43 7.58 -2.47 -8.63
N LEU A 44 7.22 -2.29 -9.91
CA LEU A 44 6.35 -3.24 -10.63
C LEU A 44 6.88 -4.68 -10.67
N SER A 45 8.19 -4.92 -10.53
CA SER A 45 8.74 -6.29 -10.59
C SER A 45 8.53 -7.09 -9.30
N ASN A 46 8.32 -6.43 -8.17
CA ASN A 46 8.22 -7.05 -6.84
C ASN A 46 6.96 -6.63 -6.06
N TRP A 47 5.94 -6.13 -6.77
CA TRP A 47 4.67 -5.68 -6.20
C TRP A 47 3.98 -6.73 -5.31
N LEU A 48 4.07 -8.02 -5.69
CA LEU A 48 3.45 -9.11 -4.97
C LEU A 48 4.08 -9.28 -3.58
N THR A 49 5.40 -9.12 -3.48
CA THR A 49 6.13 -9.14 -2.20
C THR A 49 5.68 -8.01 -1.30
N LEU A 50 5.53 -6.79 -1.84
CA LEU A 50 4.98 -5.65 -1.08
C LEU A 50 3.57 -5.97 -0.55
N LYS A 51 2.68 -6.47 -1.42
CA LYS A 51 1.30 -6.84 -1.06
C LYS A 51 1.28 -7.87 0.08
N GLN A 52 2.08 -8.93 -0.03
CA GLN A 52 2.19 -9.97 0.99
C GLN A 52 2.76 -9.43 2.29
N HIS A 53 3.79 -8.59 2.24
CA HIS A 53 4.37 -7.98 3.43
C HIS A 53 3.35 -7.12 4.18
N ILE A 54 2.54 -6.33 3.48
CA ILE A 54 1.49 -5.52 4.12
C ILE A 54 0.46 -6.44 4.78
N LEU A 55 -0.15 -7.35 4.01
CA LEU A 55 -1.24 -8.20 4.50
C LEU A 55 -0.82 -9.09 5.67
N ASN A 56 0.38 -9.68 5.61
CA ASN A 56 0.89 -10.57 6.66
C ASN A 56 1.21 -9.82 7.97
N ASN A 57 1.44 -8.51 7.91
CA ASN A 57 1.82 -7.71 9.07
C ASN A 57 0.69 -6.84 9.63
N LEU A 58 -0.52 -6.87 9.05
CA LEU A 58 -1.66 -6.10 9.56
C LEU A 58 -2.01 -6.43 11.02
N ALA A 59 -1.81 -7.69 11.44
CA ALA A 59 -2.05 -8.13 12.81
C ALA A 59 -0.96 -7.68 13.82
N ASN A 60 0.19 -7.20 13.31
CA ASN A 60 1.40 -6.98 14.11
C ASN A 60 1.69 -5.49 14.35
N HIS A 61 0.97 -4.59 13.67
CA HIS A 61 1.19 -3.15 13.76
C HIS A 61 -0.08 -2.40 14.16
N GLU A 62 0.11 -1.32 14.92
CA GLU A 62 -0.98 -0.44 15.30
C GLU A 62 -1.49 0.37 14.10
N ALA A 63 -2.82 0.47 14.00
CA ALA A 63 -3.52 1.36 13.09
C ALA A 63 -3.97 2.60 13.87
N VAL A 64 -3.54 3.77 13.40
CA VAL A 64 -3.89 5.06 13.99
C VAL A 64 -4.78 5.82 13.01
N PHE A 65 -5.97 6.21 13.47
CA PHE A 65 -6.83 7.10 12.71
C PHE A 65 -6.20 8.49 12.64
N VAL A 66 -6.09 9.06 11.44
CA VAL A 66 -5.48 10.38 11.23
C VAL A 66 -6.55 11.45 11.02
N SER A 67 -7.41 11.26 10.02
CA SER A 67 -8.49 12.19 9.69
C SER A 67 -9.46 11.52 8.72
N ASP A 68 -10.70 11.99 8.71
CA ASP A 68 -11.68 11.67 7.67
C ASP A 68 -11.47 12.61 6.47
N THR A 69 -11.53 12.09 5.26
CA THR A 69 -11.43 12.87 4.02
C THR A 69 -12.66 12.63 3.16
N PRO A 70 -12.90 13.44 2.10
CA PRO A 70 -13.99 13.14 1.15
C PRO A 70 -13.86 11.77 0.46
N PHE A 71 -12.72 11.10 0.61
CA PHE A 71 -12.45 9.77 0.06
C PHE A 71 -12.42 8.68 1.14
N GLY A 72 -12.80 9.01 2.38
CA GLY A 72 -12.58 8.21 3.59
C GLY A 72 -11.30 8.60 4.32
#